data_AF-A0A7W0RV74-F1
#
_entry.id   AF-A0A7W0RV74-F1
#
_cell.length_a   1.000
_cell.length_b   1.000
_cell.length_c   1.000
_cell.angle_alpha   90.00
_cell.angle_beta   90.00
_cell.angle_gamma   90.00
#
_symmetry.space_group_name_H-M   'P 1'
#
loop_
_entity.id
_entity.type
_entity.pdbx_description
1 polymer ?
#
loop_
_entity_poly.entity_id
_entity_poly.type
_entity_poly.pdbx_seq_one_letter_code
_entity_poly.pdbx_strand_id
1 'polypeptide(L)' 'MPDHRLEPVTPLGFDQPAVVRIGPVTITVVVDIALASLAIRRGRAGDVTTSAAEALGLPLPEPGRAGTGPIWSAFWLGP' A
#
# COMPACT_ATOMS: atom_id res chain seq x y z
N MET A 1 15.06 -4.52 -25.00
CA MET A 1 14.68 -3.58 -23.92
C MET A 1 15.82 -2.59 -23.79
N PRO A 2 15.59 -1.26 -23.75
CA PRO A 2 16.66 -0.32 -23.43
C PRO A 2 17.21 -0.67 -22.05
N ASP A 3 18.52 -0.58 -21.87
CA ASP A 3 19.14 -0.73 -20.56
C ASP A 3 18.88 0.54 -19.75
N HIS A 4 17.79 0.52 -18.97
CA HIS A 4 17.40 1.66 -18.14
C HIS A 4 18.33 1.71 -16.93
N ARG A 5 19.42 2.49 -17.03
CA ARG A 5 20.31 2.80 -15.89
C ARG A 5 19.61 3.75 -14.92
N LEU A 6 18.68 3.23 -14.15
CA LEU A 6 18.01 3.94 -13.08
C LEU A 6 18.77 3.76 -11.76
N GLU A 7 18.94 4.85 -11.02
CA GLU A 7 19.45 4.82 -9.65
C GLU A 7 18.26 4.69 -8.69
N PRO A 8 18.24 3.68 -7.79
CA PRO A 8 17.17 3.55 -6.82
C PRO A 8 17.26 4.68 -5.80
N VAL A 9 16.14 5.36 -5.58
CA VAL A 9 15.98 6.38 -4.54
C VAL A 9 14.81 6.02 -3.65
N THR A 10 14.87 6.45 -2.39
CA THR A 10 13.76 6.33 -1.45
C THR A 10 12.56 7.18 -1.89
N PRO A 11 11.35 6.95 -1.36
CA PRO A 11 10.15 7.73 -1.72
C PRO A 11 10.27 9.25 -1.52
N LEU A 12 11.21 9.69 -0.68
CA LEU A 12 11.50 11.12 -0.45
C LEU A 12 12.75 11.62 -1.20
N GLY A 13 13.31 10.84 -2.13
CA GLY A 13 14.39 11.25 -3.02
C GLY A 13 15.82 11.13 -2.47
N PHE A 14 16.02 10.47 -1.32
CA PHE A 14 17.34 10.19 -0.74
C PHE A 14 17.88 8.82 -1.18
N ASP A 15 19.18 8.58 -1.02
CA ASP A 15 19.83 7.28 -1.23
C ASP A 15 19.56 6.28 -0.09
N GLN A 16 19.26 6.79 1.11
CA GLN A 16 18.92 6.01 2.30
C GLN A 16 17.64 6.55 2.99
N PRO A 17 16.89 5.71 3.73
CA PRO A 17 15.70 6.16 4.45
C PRO A 17 16.06 7.26 5.46
N ALA A 18 15.43 8.42 5.34
CA ALA A 18 15.63 9.49 6.32
C ALA A 18 15.05 9.07 7.68
N VAL A 19 15.82 9.30 8.74
CA VAL A 19 15.43 9.03 10.13
C VAL A 19 15.62 10.30 10.96
N VAL A 20 14.57 10.74 11.63
CA VAL A 20 14.59 11.92 12.53
C VAL A 20 14.12 11.50 13.92
N ARG A 21 14.88 11.86 14.95
CA ARG A 21 14.52 11.62 16.35
C ARG A 21 14.21 12.94 17.05
N ILE A 22 13.02 13.05 17.63
CA ILE A 22 12.54 14.21 18.39
C ILE A 22 12.16 13.71 19.78
N GLY A 23 13.06 13.89 20.76
CA GLY A 23 12.90 13.31 22.10
C GLY A 23 12.74 11.78 22.03
N PRO A 24 11.64 11.19 22.55
CA PRO A 24 11.39 9.75 22.47
C PRO A 24 10.79 9.30 21.12
N VAL A 25 10.42 10.22 20.23
CA VAL A 25 9.75 9.92 18.97
C VAL A 25 10.78 9.72 17.86
N THR A 26 10.63 8.64 17.09
CA THR A 26 11.43 8.39 15.88
C THR A 26 10.49 8.40 14.67
N ILE A 27 10.85 9.15 13.64
CA ILE A 27 10.17 9.24 12.35
C ILE A 27 11.12 8.64 11.31
N THR A 28 10.64 7.68 10.51
CA THR A 28 11.43 7.02 9.46
C THR A 28 10.65 6.95 8.15
N VAL A 29 11.35 7.04 7.03
CA VAL A 29 10.78 6.70 5.72
C VAL A 29 10.62 5.18 5.62
N VAL A 30 9.46 4.73 5.17
CA VAL A 30 9.19 3.31 4.88
C VAL A 30 9.53 3.05 3.42
N VAL A 31 10.41 2.07 3.17
CA VAL A 31 10.97 1.79 1.83
C VAL A 31 10.72 0.36 1.34
N ASP A 32 10.08 -0.45 2.18
CA ASP A 32 9.88 -1.89 2.01
C ASP A 32 8.40 -2.26 1.84
N ILE A 33 7.54 -1.27 1.54
CA ILE A 33 6.12 -1.48 1.27
C ILE A 33 5.79 -1.09 -0.18
N ALA A 34 5.16 -2.02 -0.90
CA ALA A 34 4.52 -1.73 -2.18
C ALA A 34 3.07 -1.28 -1.96
N LEU A 35 2.65 -0.22 -2.67
CA LEU A 35 1.27 0.27 -2.65
C LEU A 35 0.65 0.12 -4.04
N ALA A 36 -0.57 -0.41 -4.08
CA ALA A 36 -1.37 -0.50 -5.30
C ALA A 36 -2.77 0.06 -5.05
N SER A 37 -3.28 0.84 -6.01
CA SER A 37 -4.67 1.30 -5.98
C SER A 37 -5.59 0.25 -6.60
N LEU A 38 -6.65 -0.13 -5.89
CA LEU A 38 -7.71 -1.00 -6.39
C LEU A 38 -8.99 -0.19 -6.59
N ALA A 39 -9.41 -0.03 -7.84
CA ALA A 39 -10.66 0.65 -8.19
C ALA A 39 -11.70 -0.36 -8.68
N ILE A 40 -12.94 -0.23 -8.20
CA ILE A 40 -14.04 -1.16 -8.51
C ILE A 40 -15.05 -0.46 -9.42
N ARG A 41 -15.43 -1.11 -10.52
CA ARG A 41 -16.50 -0.59 -11.39
C ARG A 41 -17.86 -0.71 -10.69
N ARG A 42 -18.70 0.31 -10.84
CA ARG A 42 -20.08 0.31 -10.31
C ARG A 42 -20.83 -0.94 -10.76
N GLY A 43 -21.48 -1.62 -9.82
CA GLY A 43 -22.20 -2.87 -10.06
C GLY A 43 -21.35 -4.14 -10.04
N ARG A 44 -20.02 -4.04 -9.84
CA ARG A 44 -19.10 -5.19 -9.80
C ARG A 44 -18.49 -5.43 -8.41
N ALA A 45 -19.01 -4.77 -7.38
CA ALA A 45 -18.48 -4.87 -6.02
C ALA A 45 -18.48 -6.31 -5.50
N GLY A 46 -19.56 -7.07 -5.72
CA GLY A 46 -19.64 -8.48 -5.32
C GLY A 46 -18.49 -9.31 -5.90
N ASP A 47 -18.34 -9.30 -7.23
CA ASP A 47 -17.31 -10.06 -7.93
C ASP A 47 -15.89 -9.73 -7.45
N VAL A 48 -15.60 -8.43 -7.26
CA VAL A 48 -14.28 -7.98 -6.81
C VAL A 48 -14.03 -8.31 -5.36
N THR A 49 -15.01 -8.15 -4.47
CA THR A 49 -14.85 -8.52 -3.06
C THR A 49 -14.60 -10.02 -2.91
N THR A 50 -15.30 -10.87 -3.66
CA THR A 50 -15.04 -12.31 -3.67
C THR A 50 -13.63 -12.63 -4.16
N SER A 51 -13.24 -12.08 -5.32
CA SER A 51 -11.91 -12.33 -5.90
C SER A 51 -10.77 -11.79 -5.02
N ALA A 52 -10.97 -10.63 -4.38
CA ALA A 52 -9.99 -10.01 -3.51
C ALA A 52 -9.82 -10.77 -2.19
N ALA A 53 -10.91 -11.29 -1.61
CA ALA A 53 -10.83 -12.12 -0.41
C ALA A 53 -9.96 -13.37 -0.65
N GLU A 54 -10.10 -14.01 -1.81
CA GLU A 54 -9.29 -15.16 -2.21
C GLU A 54 -7.84 -14.79 -2.50
N ALA A 55 -7.61 -13.71 -3.27
CA ALA A 55 -6.27 -13.35 -3.72
C ALA A 55 -5.41 -12.67 -2.64
N LEU A 56 -6.04 -11.86 -1.78
CA LEU A 56 -5.34 -11.05 -0.77
C LEU A 56 -5.37 -11.70 0.62
N GLY A 57 -6.26 -12.68 0.85
CA GLY A 57 -6.40 -13.31 2.17
C GLY A 57 -6.96 -12.37 3.25
N LEU A 58 -7.63 -11.28 2.85
CA LEU A 58 -8.41 -10.41 3.74
C LEU A 58 -9.66 -9.90 3.02
N PRO A 59 -10.77 -9.65 3.75
CA PRO A 59 -11.91 -8.94 3.19
C PRO A 59 -11.51 -7.49 2.86
N LEU A 60 -12.04 -6.95 1.76
CA LEU A 60 -11.87 -5.53 1.44
C LEU A 60 -12.54 -4.67 2.53
N PRO A 61 -11.93 -3.53 2.91
CA PRO A 61 -12.44 -2.71 4.00
C PRO A 61 -13.71 -1.96 3.59
N GLU A 62 -14.67 -1.92 4.52
CA GLU A 62 -15.86 -1.08 4.46
C GLU A 62 -15.50 0.43 4.52
N PRO A 63 -16.43 1.34 4.17
CA PRO A 63 -16.18 2.78 4.21
C PRO A 63 -15.56 3.28 5.52
N GLY A 64 -14.46 4.02 5.40
CA GLY A 64 -13.70 4.57 6.53
C GLY A 64 -12.94 3.53 7.36
N ARG A 65 -12.80 2.29 6.87
CA ARG A 65 -12.07 1.22 7.56
C ARG A 65 -10.75 0.89 6.88
N ALA A 66 -9.91 0.21 7.65
CA ALA A 66 -8.73 -0.48 7.17
C ALA A 66 -8.71 -1.89 7.77
N GLY A 67 -8.04 -2.80 7.08
CA GLY A 67 -7.83 -4.19 7.50
C GLY A 67 -6.40 -4.61 7.21
N THR A 68 -5.88 -5.47 8.08
CA THR A 68 -4.54 -6.05 7.97
C THR A 68 -4.68 -7.56 7.91
N GLY A 69 -4.16 -8.16 6.84
CA GLY A 69 -3.97 -9.59 6.70
C GLY A 69 -2.50 -9.99 6.94
N PRO A 70 -2.14 -11.26 6.67
CA PRO A 70 -0.79 -11.77 6.90
C PRO A 70 0.28 -11.15 5.98
N ILE A 71 -0.10 -10.80 4.75
CA ILE A 71 0.79 -10.25 3.72
C ILE A 71 0.32 -8.85 3.29
N TRP A 72 -0.99 -8.69 3.12
CA TRP A 72 -1.59 -7.48 2.56
C TRP A 72 -2.33 -6.69 3.64
N SER A 73 -2.28 -5.37 3.52
CA SER A 73 -3.16 -4.45 4.23
C SER A 73 -3.94 -3.64 3.22
N ALA A 74 -5.18 -3.30 3.53
CA ALA A 74 -6.04 -2.49 2.69
C ALA A 74 -6.73 -1.42 3.52
N PHE A 75 -6.93 -0.24 2.95
CA PHE A 75 -7.69 0.84 3.55
C PHE A 75 -8.61 1.49 2.53
N TRP A 76 -9.79 1.89 2.99
CA TRP A 76 -10.79 2.50 2.14
C TRP A 76 -10.41 3.93 1.77
N LEU A 77 -10.32 4.22 0.48
CA LEU A 77 -10.06 5.56 -0.05
C LEU A 77 -11.32 6.31 -0.48
N GLY A 78 -12.35 5.59 -0.93
CA GLY A 78 -13.53 6.21 -1.51
C GLY A 78 -14.45 5.20 -2.22
N PRO A 79 -15.66 5.65 -2.64
CA PRO A 79 -16.56 4.88 -3.50
C PRO A 79 -16.09 4.79 -4.96
#